data_AF-N1MTQ9-F1
#
_entry.id   AF-N1MTQ9-F1
#
_cell.length_a   1.000
_cell.length_b   1.000
_cell.length_c   1.000
_cell.angle_alpha   90.00
_cell.angle_beta   90.00
_cell.angle_gamma   90.00
#
_symmetry.space_group_name_H-M   'P 1'
#
loop_
_entity.id
_entity.type
_entity.pdbx_description
1 polymer ?
#
loop_
_entity_poly.entity_id
_entity_poly.type
_entity_poly.pdbx_seq_one_letter_code
_entity_poly.pdbx_strand_id
1 'polypeptide(L)' 'MAVTEAVERAARAMYANIAPDWDWDDPDAEPMRRMYRENARMVLTTIRDPGVPMDAPALAAWQAVIDAMLAEA' A
#
# COMPACT_ATOMS: atom_id res chain seq x y z
N MET A 1 12.23 -9.65 8.23
CA MET A 1 10.87 -9.71 8.81
C MET A 1 9.96 -10.45 7.83
N ALA A 2 9.16 -11.40 8.30
CA ALA A 2 8.16 -12.04 7.45
C ALA A 2 7.13 -10.99 6.96
N VAL A 3 6.67 -11.13 5.71
CA VAL A 3 5.54 -10.34 5.20
C VAL A 3 4.28 -10.91 5.84
N THR A 4 3.46 -10.06 6.44
CA THR A 4 2.17 -10.48 6.99
C THR A 4 1.11 -10.40 5.91
N GLU A 5 0.06 -11.21 6.02
CA GLU A 5 -1.11 -11.17 5.13
C GLU A 5 -1.72 -9.77 4.99
N ALA A 6 -1.73 -9.01 6.10
CA ALA A 6 -2.23 -7.63 6.09
C ALA A 6 -1.35 -6.68 5.25
N VAL A 7 -0.03 -6.81 5.34
CA VAL A 7 0.91 -6.01 4.54
C VAL A 7 0.82 -6.38 3.06
N GLU A 8 0.69 -7.67 2.73
CA GLU A 8 0.54 -8.11 1.34
C GLU A 8 -0.76 -7.59 0.72
N ARG A 9 -1.88 -7.68 1.45
CA ARG A 9 -3.18 -7.19 0.99
C ARG A 9 -3.17 -5.68 0.73
N ALA A 10 -2.60 -4.90 1.66
CA ALA A 10 -2.49 -3.46 1.49
C ALA A 10 -1.58 -3.08 0.31
N ALA A 11 -0.46 -3.80 0.14
CA ALA A 11 0.45 -3.58 -0.99
C ALA A 11 -0.23 -3.88 -2.34
N ARG A 12 -1.00 -4.97 -2.43
CA ARG A 12 -1.80 -5.30 -3.63
C ARG A 12 -2.92 -4.28 -3.89
N ALA A 13 -3.57 -3.76 -2.85
CA ALA A 13 -4.56 -2.70 -3.00
C ALA A 13 -3.94 -1.40 -3.55
N MET A 14 -2.77 -1.00 -3.04
CA MET A 14 -2.03 0.14 -3.56
C MET A 14 -1.64 -0.06 -5.04
N TYR A 15 -1.15 -1.25 -5.40
CA TYR A 15 -0.83 -1.60 -6.78
C TYR A 15 -2.06 -1.52 -7.68
N ALA A 16 -3.19 -2.09 -7.27
CA ALA A 16 -4.43 -2.04 -8.04
C ALA A 16 -4.92 -0.61 -8.26
N ASN A 17 -4.75 0.28 -7.28
CA ASN A 17 -5.12 1.68 -7.39
C ASN A 17 -4.18 2.49 -8.29
N ILE A 18 -2.87 2.26 -8.19
CA ILE A 18 -1.87 2.94 -9.04
C ILE A 18 -1.91 2.41 -10.47
N ALA A 19 -2.32 1.15 -10.66
CA ALA A 19 -2.41 0.45 -11.94
C ALA A 19 -1.17 0.64 -12.83
N PRO A 20 0.04 0.27 -12.36
CA PRO A 20 1.26 0.46 -13.13
C PRO A 20 1.39 -0.57 -14.26
N ASP A 21 2.24 -0.28 -15.24
CA ASP A 21 2.41 -1.07 -16.48
C ASP A 21 3.16 -2.42 -16.31
N TRP A 22 3.36 -2.89 -15.08
CA TRP A 22 4.05 -4.16 -14.78
C TRP A 22 3.13 -5.11 -14.02
N ASP A 23 3.31 -6.42 -14.19
CA ASP A 23 2.47 -7.44 -13.54
C ASP A 23 2.98 -7.76 -12.13
N TRP A 24 2.08 -7.72 -11.14
CA TRP A 24 2.39 -8.06 -9.76
C TRP A 24 3.01 -9.45 -9.62
N ASP A 25 2.56 -10.43 -10.40
CA ASP A 25 3.00 -11.82 -10.27
C ASP A 25 4.23 -12.16 -11.14
N ASP A 26 4.82 -11.17 -11.82
CA ASP A 26 6.08 -11.32 -12.58
C ASP A 26 7.24 -11.72 -11.63
N PRO A 27 7.97 -12.82 -11.88
CA PRO A 27 9.07 -13.25 -11.02
C PRO A 27 10.15 -12.18 -10.82
N ASP A 28 10.41 -11.34 -11.83
CA ASP A 28 11.45 -10.32 -11.81
C ASP A 28 11.01 -9.02 -11.10
N ALA A 29 9.72 -8.90 -10.78
CA ALA A 29 9.13 -7.74 -10.12
C ALA A 29 9.30 -7.70 -8.59
N GLU A 30 10.07 -8.62 -7.99
CA GLU A 30 10.26 -8.69 -6.53
C GLU A 30 10.77 -7.37 -5.90
N PRO A 31 11.69 -6.61 -6.52
CA PRO A 31 12.09 -5.30 -5.99
C PRO A 31 10.91 -4.32 -5.89
N MET A 32 10.03 -4.33 -6.89
CA MET A 32 8.85 -3.46 -6.91
C MET A 32 7.82 -3.90 -5.86
N ARG A 33 7.52 -5.21 -5.77
CA ARG A 33 6.65 -5.75 -4.70
C ARG A 33 7.16 -5.38 -3.32
N ARG A 34 8.48 -5.42 -3.09
CA ARG A 34 9.08 -5.01 -1.81
C ARG A 34 8.81 -3.54 -1.49
N MET A 35 8.98 -2.65 -2.46
CA MET A 35 8.66 -1.23 -2.31
C MET A 35 7.19 -1.03 -1.92
N TYR A 36 6.26 -1.70 -2.59
CA TYR A 36 4.83 -1.61 -2.25
C TYR A 36 4.52 -2.14 -0.83
N ARG A 37 5.18 -3.21 -0.39
CA ARG A 37 5.05 -3.72 0.99
C ARG A 37 5.62 -2.76 2.03
N GLU A 38 6.72 -2.05 1.70
CA GLU A 38 7.29 -1.02 2.57
C GLU A 38 6.36 0.19 2.68
N ASN A 39 5.79 0.63 1.57
CA ASN A 39 4.76 1.68 1.55
C ASN A 39 3.55 1.26 2.39
N ALA A 40 3.07 0.03 2.24
CA ALA A 40 1.99 -0.52 3.05
C ALA A 40 2.33 -0.52 4.55
N ARG A 41 3.56 -0.88 4.94
CA ARG A 41 3.98 -0.80 6.35
C ARG A 41 3.99 0.62 6.87
N MET A 42 4.49 1.58 6.10
CA MET A 42 4.52 2.99 6.49
C MET A 42 3.10 3.53 6.71
N VAL A 43 2.19 3.20 5.80
CA VAL A 43 0.76 3.55 5.85
C VAL A 43 0.07 2.91 7.07
N LEU A 44 0.33 1.64 7.36
CA LEU A 44 -0.22 1.00 8.56
C LEU A 44 0.35 1.59 9.86
N THR A 45 1.63 1.98 9.84
CA THR A 45 2.30 2.59 10.99
C THR A 45 1.74 3.99 11.29
N THR A 46 1.46 4.78 10.27
CA THR A 46 0.85 6.12 10.39
C THR A 46 -0.60 6.08 10.87
N ILE A 47 -1.38 5.03 10.59
CA ILE A 47 -2.69 4.83 11.27
C ILE A 47 -2.50 4.64 12.77
N ARG A 48 -1.55 3.77 13.13
CA ARG A 48 -1.29 3.42 14.54
C ARG A 48 -0.75 4.62 15.31
N ASP A 49 0.05 5.45 14.65
CA ASP A 49 0.65 6.65 15.21
C ASP A 49 0.49 7.83 14.25
N PRO A 50 -0.59 8.62 14.38
CA PRO A 50 -0.85 9.77 13.51
C PRO A 50 0.16 10.91 13.67
N GLY A 51 1.10 10.80 14.62
CA GLY A 51 2.24 11.72 14.74
C GLY A 51 3.34 11.48 13.70
N VAL A 52 3.28 10.40 12.91
CA VAL A 52 4.24 10.10 11.85
C VAL A 52 3.92 10.95 10.60
N PRO A 53 4.84 11.79 10.11
CA PRO A 53 4.58 12.63 8.94
C PRO A 53 4.40 11.79 7.67
N MET A 54 3.42 12.16 6.86
CA MET A 54 3.16 11.58 5.55
C MET A 54 3.26 12.68 4.50
N ASP A 55 3.93 12.41 3.37
CA ASP A 55 3.97 13.36 2.26
C ASP A 55 2.64 13.37 1.49
N ALA A 56 2.41 14.41 0.68
CA ALA A 56 1.14 14.62 -0.01
C ALA A 56 0.73 13.46 -0.95
N PRO A 57 1.65 12.85 -1.73
CA PRO A 57 1.33 11.68 -2.55
C PRO A 57 0.90 10.46 -1.71
N ALA A 58 1.61 10.17 -0.62
CA ALA A 58 1.24 9.08 0.27
C ALA A 58 -0.12 9.31 0.94
N LEU A 59 -0.45 10.56 1.31
CA LEU A 59 -1.75 10.93 1.86
C LEU A 59 -2.90 10.71 0.85
N ALA A 60 -2.71 11.11 -0.41
CA ALA A 60 -3.72 10.92 -1.46
C ALA A 60 -3.96 9.44 -1.78
N ALA A 61 -2.89 8.65 -1.86
CA ALA A 61 -2.99 7.20 -2.00
C ALA A 61 -3.70 6.56 -0.79
N TRP A 62 -3.48 7.11 0.41
CA TRP A 62 -4.19 6.70 1.62
C TRP A 62 -5.70 6.94 1.47
N GLN A 63 -6.11 8.19 1.22
CA GLN A 63 -7.52 8.56 1.12
C GLN A 63 -8.28 7.68 0.12
N ALA A 64 -7.67 7.38 -1.03
CA ALA A 64 -8.24 6.45 -2.00
C ALA A 64 -8.46 5.03 -1.44
N VAL A 65 -7.56 4.51 -0.60
CA VAL A 65 -7.72 3.21 0.07
C VAL A 65 -8.83 3.22 1.11
N ILE A 66 -8.93 4.26 1.96
CA ILE A 66 -10.06 4.41 2.90
C ILE A 66 -11.37 4.52 2.14
N ASP A 67 -11.42 5.34 1.08
CA ASP A 67 -12.64 5.59 0.31
C ASP A 67 -13.11 4.31 -0.38
N ALA A 68 -12.18 3.53 -0.96
CA ALA A 68 -12.50 2.23 -1.53
C ALA A 68 -13.02 1.23 -0.48
N MET A 69 -12.44 1.22 0.73
CA MET A 69 -12.90 0.36 1.83
C MET A 69 -14.27 0.78 2.40
N LEU A 70 -14.60 2.07 2.35
CA LEU A 70 -15.88 2.61 2.85
C LEU A 70 -16.99 2.63 1.78
N ALA A 71 -16.64 2.60 0.49
CA ALA A 71 -17.60 2.58 -0.62
C ALA A 71 -18.39 1.26 -0.74
N GLU A 72 -17.95 0.19 -0.07
CA GLU A 72 -18.67 -1.09 0.00
C GLU A 72 -19.66 -1.19 1.19
N ALA A 73 -19.96 -0.08 1.89
CA ALA A 73 -20.93 -0.03 3.00
C ALA A 73 -22.29 0.60 2.62
#